data_AF-A0A0G4GYT1-F1
#
_entry.id   AF-A0A0G4GYT1-F1
#
_cell.length_a   1.000
_cell.length_b   1.000
_cell.length_c   1.000
_cell.angle_alpha   90.00
_cell.angle_beta   90.00
_cell.angle_gamma   90.00
#
_symmetry.space_group_name_H-M   'P 1'
#
loop_
_entity.id
_entity.type
_entity.pdbx_description
1 polymer ?
#
loop_
_entity_poly.entity_id
_entity_poly.type
_entity_poly.pdbx_seq_one_letter_code
_entity_poly.pdbx_strand_id
1 'polypeptide(L)'
;MAGKGSSNFSFPKPVSSPLESAAVNQLSALLDVKLKVQLEDLNRSFTNQLEPVKTQLAALTQGQAEDRERLSSLEGEIKVLRDEVTEPKEKSPSVDLFKVAEEKRLRTREIQGLFLSGSPISFDQDLKKFLRDYARYLQISNMRFEEAEAFSAAMMSTIKSKSS
;
A
#
# COMPACT_ATOMS: atom_id res chain seq x y z
N MET A 1 102.99 -25.67 -29.42
CA MET A 1 102.65 -26.97 -30.02
C MET A 1 101.30 -27.43 -29.47
N ALA A 2 100.59 -28.19 -30.29
CA ALA A 2 99.22 -28.71 -30.20
C ALA A 2 98.63 -29.09 -28.82
N GLY A 3 97.29 -29.03 -28.76
CA GLY A 3 96.48 -29.71 -27.76
C GLY A 3 94.97 -29.47 -27.90
N LYS A 4 94.39 -29.75 -29.08
CA LYS A 4 92.92 -29.78 -29.27
C LYS A 4 92.33 -30.98 -28.52
N GLY A 5 91.51 -30.73 -27.51
CA GLY A 5 90.68 -31.73 -26.85
C GLY A 5 89.21 -31.32 -26.87
N SER A 6 88.61 -31.27 -28.07
CA SER A 6 87.16 -31.14 -28.21
C SER A 6 86.54 -32.51 -27.95
N SER A 7 86.05 -32.76 -26.74
CA SER A 7 85.21 -33.91 -26.45
C SER A 7 83.82 -33.62 -27.03
N ASN A 8 83.54 -34.21 -28.18
CA ASN A 8 82.19 -34.27 -28.73
C ASN A 8 81.36 -35.23 -27.88
N PHE A 9 80.79 -34.72 -26.79
CA PHE A 9 79.74 -35.42 -26.06
C PHE A 9 78.45 -35.33 -26.90
N SER A 10 78.24 -36.31 -27.78
CA SER A 10 77.01 -36.40 -28.55
C SER A 10 76.00 -37.21 -27.76
N PHE A 11 74.90 -36.58 -27.34
CA PHE A 11 73.76 -37.31 -26.80
C PHE A 11 73.21 -38.25 -27.90
N PRO A 12 72.87 -39.51 -27.58
CA PRO A 12 72.19 -40.36 -28.53
C PRO A 12 70.87 -39.69 -28.92
N LYS A 13 70.62 -39.54 -30.23
CA LYS A 13 69.31 -39.10 -30.71
C LYS A 13 68.27 -40.09 -30.18
N PRO A 14 67.16 -39.64 -29.60
CA PRO A 14 66.12 -40.54 -29.12
C PRO A 14 65.61 -41.35 -30.31
N VAL A 15 65.92 -42.65 -30.32
CA VAL A 15 65.33 -43.59 -31.26
C VAL A 15 64.03 -44.03 -30.62
N SER A 16 62.95 -43.29 -30.88
CA SER A 16 61.64 -43.66 -30.35
C SER A 16 61.28 -45.05 -30.85
N SER A 17 61.17 -46.01 -29.94
CA SER A 17 60.74 -47.36 -30.33
C SER A 17 59.28 -47.31 -30.82
N PRO A 18 58.87 -48.23 -31.72
CA PRO A 18 57.45 -48.33 -32.12
C PRO A 18 56.49 -48.43 -30.94
N LEU A 19 56.95 -49.03 -29.83
CA LEU A 19 56.19 -49.16 -28.59
C LEU A 19 56.01 -47.81 -27.87
N GLU A 20 57.07 -47.01 -27.77
CA GLU A 20 57.01 -45.66 -27.16
C GLU A 20 56.10 -44.74 -27.97
N SER A 21 56.20 -44.78 -29.31
CA SER A 21 55.33 -44.00 -30.19
C SER A 21 53.85 -44.40 -30.04
N ALA A 22 53.56 -45.70 -29.94
CA ALA A 22 52.21 -46.20 -29.70
C ALA A 22 51.68 -45.74 -28.33
N ALA A 23 52.50 -45.79 -27.28
CA ALA A 23 52.12 -45.35 -25.95
C ALA A 23 51.82 -43.84 -25.91
N VAL A 24 52.64 -43.01 -26.57
CA VAL A 24 52.41 -41.56 -26.67
C VAL A 24 51.11 -41.28 -27.41
N ASN A 25 50.85 -41.95 -28.55
CA ASN A 25 49.61 -41.75 -29.30
C ASN A 25 48.36 -42.15 -28.50
N GLN A 26 48.44 -43.23 -27.72
CA GLN A 26 47.33 -43.65 -26.85
C GLN A 26 47.08 -42.64 -25.73
N LEU A 27 48.12 -42.11 -25.11
CA LEU A 27 48.00 -41.09 -24.07
C LEU A 27 47.45 -39.77 -24.63
N SER A 28 47.90 -39.36 -25.82
CA SER A 28 47.35 -38.20 -26.52
C SER A 28 45.86 -38.36 -26.82
N ALA A 29 45.46 -39.50 -27.38
CA ALA A 29 44.04 -39.78 -27.66
C ALA A 29 43.18 -39.79 -26.37
N LEU A 30 43.71 -40.37 -25.28
CA LEU A 30 43.01 -40.39 -24.00
C LEU A 30 42.88 -38.99 -23.39
N LEU A 31 43.91 -38.16 -23.52
CA LEU A 31 43.89 -36.77 -23.08
C LEU A 31 42.84 -35.97 -23.87
N ASP A 32 42.80 -36.11 -25.19
CA ASP A 32 41.84 -35.43 -26.05
C ASP A 32 40.39 -35.79 -25.68
N VAL A 33 40.12 -37.09 -25.48
CA VAL A 33 38.80 -37.55 -25.03
C VAL A 33 38.45 -36.95 -23.67
N LYS A 34 39.39 -36.96 -22.71
CA LYS A 34 39.15 -36.43 -21.37
C LYS A 34 38.88 -34.92 -21.39
N LEU A 35 39.65 -34.16 -22.16
CA LEU A 35 39.46 -32.72 -22.31
C LEU A 35 38.11 -32.41 -22.97
N LYS A 36 37.72 -33.18 -23.99
CA LYS A 36 36.42 -33.03 -24.65
C LYS A 36 35.26 -33.25 -23.69
N VAL A 37 35.28 -34.34 -22.92
CA VAL A 37 34.23 -34.63 -21.93
C VAL A 37 34.16 -33.52 -20.87
N GLN A 38 35.31 -33.10 -20.34
CA GLN A 38 35.34 -32.02 -19.34
C GLN A 38 34.81 -30.70 -19.88
N LEU A 39 35.11 -30.37 -21.15
CA LEU A 39 34.60 -29.17 -21.79
C LEU A 39 33.09 -29.24 -21.99
N GLU A 40 32.55 -30.38 -22.42
CA GLU A 40 31.12 -30.60 -22.60
C GLU A 40 30.37 -30.52 -21.26
N ASP A 41 30.89 -31.16 -20.21
CA ASP A 41 30.32 -31.11 -18.86
C ASP A 41 30.32 -29.69 -18.29
N LEU A 42 31.44 -28.97 -18.47
CA LEU A 42 31.56 -27.58 -18.04
C LEU A 42 30.58 -26.68 -18.78
N ASN A 43 30.49 -26.82 -20.10
CA ASN A 43 29.56 -26.05 -20.92
C ASN A 43 28.11 -26.33 -20.52
N ARG A 44 27.76 -27.60 -20.30
CA ARG A 44 26.43 -28.01 -19.81
C ARG A 44 26.12 -27.42 -18.44
N SER A 45 27.10 -27.40 -17.53
CA SER A 45 26.96 -26.78 -16.22
C SER A 45 26.68 -25.27 -16.35
N PHE A 46 27.46 -24.56 -17.17
CA PHE A 46 27.24 -23.14 -17.43
C PHE A 46 25.85 -22.87 -18.03
N THR A 47 25.42 -23.63 -19.03
CA THR A 47 24.09 -23.45 -19.63
C THR A 47 22.98 -23.69 -18.60
N ASN A 48 23.13 -24.73 -17.77
CA ASN A 48 22.14 -25.06 -16.74
C ASN A 48 22.05 -23.98 -15.65
N GLN A 49 23.14 -23.26 -15.37
CA GLN A 49 23.14 -22.15 -14.41
C GLN A 49 22.67 -20.83 -15.04
N LEU A 50 22.99 -20.61 -16.32
CA LEU A 50 22.67 -19.36 -17.01
C LEU A 50 21.19 -19.23 -17.37
N GLU A 51 20.53 -20.31 -17.78
CA GLU A 51 19.11 -20.28 -18.15
C GLU A 51 18.17 -19.85 -17.01
N PRO A 52 18.32 -20.36 -15.77
CA PRO A 52 17.57 -19.86 -14.61
C PRO A 52 17.82 -18.37 -14.36
N VAL A 53 19.06 -17.92 -14.46
CA VAL A 53 19.42 -16.50 -14.23
C VAL A 53 18.77 -15.60 -15.28
N LYS A 54 18.76 -16.00 -16.56
CA LYS A 54 18.06 -15.27 -17.62
C LYS A 54 16.55 -15.20 -17.34
N THR A 55 15.96 -16.32 -16.92
CA THR A 55 14.53 -16.40 -16.59
C THR A 55 14.18 -15.48 -15.42
N GLN A 56 15.00 -15.49 -14.37
CA GLN A 56 14.83 -14.60 -13.22
C GLN A 56 14.97 -13.13 -13.60
N LEU A 57 15.94 -12.80 -14.45
CA LEU A 57 16.13 -11.43 -14.93
C LEU A 57 14.94 -10.94 -15.77
N ALA A 58 14.37 -11.80 -16.61
CA ALA A 58 13.17 -11.48 -17.39
C ALA A 58 11.97 -11.23 -16.47
N ALA A 59 11.75 -12.10 -15.48
CA ALA A 59 10.67 -11.94 -14.50
C ALA A 59 10.82 -10.65 -13.68
N LEU A 60 12.04 -10.32 -13.24
CA LEU A 60 12.33 -9.07 -12.52
C LEU A 60 12.05 -7.84 -13.38
N THR A 61 12.44 -7.89 -14.66
CA THR A 61 12.22 -6.79 -15.61
C THR A 61 10.73 -6.57 -15.86
N GLN A 62 9.97 -7.65 -15.99
CA GLN A 62 8.51 -7.57 -16.11
C GLN A 62 7.87 -7.01 -14.84
N GLY A 63 8.22 -7.54 -13.66
CA GLY A 63 7.70 -7.05 -12.39
C GLY A 63 8.00 -5.56 -12.17
N GLN A 64 9.19 -5.10 -12.55
CA GLN A 64 9.55 -3.69 -12.50
C GLN A 64 8.67 -2.82 -13.42
N ALA A 65 8.28 -3.32 -14.59
CA ALA A 65 7.38 -2.61 -15.49
C ALA A 65 5.97 -2.49 -14.90
N GLU A 66 5.44 -3.58 -14.35
CA GLU A 66 4.14 -3.63 -13.67
C GLU A 66 4.10 -2.68 -12.45
N ASP A 67 5.16 -2.66 -11.65
CA ASP A 67 5.26 -1.76 -10.49
C ASP A 67 5.31 -0.28 -10.90
N ARG A 68 5.98 0.05 -12.01
CA ARG A 68 5.97 1.41 -12.57
C ARG A 68 4.57 1.83 -13.02
N GLU A 69 3.81 0.95 -13.65
CA GLU A 69 2.43 1.21 -14.05
C GLU A 69 1.52 1.45 -12.84
N ARG A 70 1.66 0.62 -11.80
CA ARG A 70 0.93 0.78 -10.54
C ARG A 70 1.26 2.11 -9.87
N LEU A 71 2.54 2.48 -9.80
CA LEU A 71 2.95 3.78 -9.25
C LEU A 71 2.37 4.94 -10.05
N SER A 72 2.40 4.87 -11.39
CA SER A 72 1.81 5.91 -12.25
C SER A 72 0.29 6.03 -12.03
N SER A 73 -0.41 4.91 -11.85
CA SER A 73 -1.84 4.92 -11.55
C SER A 73 -2.12 5.58 -10.19
N LEU A 74 -1.38 5.19 -9.15
CA LEU A 74 -1.52 5.76 -7.81
C LEU A 74 -1.17 7.25 -7.77
N GLU A 75 -0.14 7.69 -8.50
CA GLU A 75 0.19 9.11 -8.64
C GLU A 75 -0.97 9.89 -9.27
N GLY A 76 -1.65 9.31 -10.26
CA GLY A 76 -2.86 9.86 -10.86
C GLY A 76 -4.01 9.99 -9.85
N GLU A 77 -4.31 8.93 -9.11
CA GLU A 77 -5.36 8.93 -8.07
C GLU A 77 -5.06 9.96 -6.97
N ILE A 78 -3.81 10.04 -6.49
CA ILE A 78 -3.38 11.03 -5.49
C ILE A 78 -3.58 12.44 -6.01
N LYS A 79 -3.31 12.69 -7.31
CA LYS A 79 -3.53 13.99 -7.92
C LYS A 79 -5.01 14.36 -7.94
N VAL A 80 -5.88 13.44 -8.37
CA VAL A 80 -7.35 13.65 -8.36
C VAL A 80 -7.86 13.95 -6.95
N LEU A 81 -7.46 13.15 -5.96
CA LEU A 81 -7.86 13.38 -4.56
C LEU A 81 -7.35 14.72 -4.04
N ARG A 82 -6.14 15.13 -4.42
CA ARG A 82 -5.58 16.44 -4.04
C ARG A 82 -6.41 17.57 -4.65
N ASP A 83 -6.77 17.45 -5.92
CA ASP A 83 -7.59 18.43 -6.64
C ASP A 83 -8.99 18.50 -6.00
N GLU A 84 -9.64 17.37 -5.75
CA GLU A 84 -10.94 17.29 -5.05
C GLU A 84 -10.93 17.86 -3.62
N VAL A 85 -9.81 17.74 -2.89
CA VAL A 85 -9.64 18.34 -1.56
C VAL A 85 -9.35 19.85 -1.63
N THR A 86 -8.79 20.33 -2.74
CA THR A 86 -8.61 21.78 -2.96
C THR A 86 -9.86 22.45 -3.53
N GLU A 87 -10.71 21.73 -4.27
CA GLU A 87 -11.97 22.21 -4.85
C GLU A 87 -13.16 22.50 -3.88
N PRO A 88 -13.22 22.15 -2.58
CA PRO A 88 -14.37 22.48 -1.73
C PRO A 88 -14.27 23.82 -1.00
N LYS A 89 -13.22 24.63 -1.21
CA LYS A 89 -13.10 25.95 -0.53
C LYS A 89 -13.85 27.09 -1.23
N GLU A 90 -14.24 26.94 -2.49
CA GLU A 90 -14.94 28.03 -3.21
C GLU A 90 -16.47 28.06 -3.01
N LYS A 91 -17.09 26.96 -2.58
CA LYS A 91 -18.52 26.92 -2.26
C LYS A 91 -18.76 27.01 -0.76
N SER A 92 -18.35 28.12 -0.17
CA SER A 92 -18.86 28.53 1.14
C SER A 92 -20.06 29.47 0.92
N PRO A 93 -21.31 28.99 0.92
CA PRO A 93 -22.48 29.88 0.95
C PRO A 93 -22.63 30.56 2.33
N SER A 94 -21.68 30.35 3.25
CA SER A 94 -21.77 30.74 4.65
C SER A 94 -21.73 32.25 4.85
N VAL A 95 -20.91 32.99 4.09
CA VAL A 95 -20.77 34.43 4.33
C VAL A 95 -22.04 35.20 3.98
N ASP A 96 -22.73 34.84 2.90
CA ASP A 96 -23.97 35.52 2.49
C ASP A 96 -25.17 35.05 3.33
N LEU A 97 -25.26 33.77 3.68
CA LEU A 97 -26.34 33.27 4.54
C LEU A 97 -26.27 33.83 5.96
N PHE A 98 -25.06 34.04 6.52
CA PHE A 98 -24.91 34.67 7.82
C PHE A 98 -25.30 36.14 7.80
N LYS A 99 -24.94 36.90 6.76
CA LYS A 99 -25.34 38.30 6.61
C LYS A 99 -26.85 38.45 6.48
N VAL A 100 -27.50 37.60 5.67
CA VAL A 100 -28.96 37.59 5.51
C VAL A 100 -29.67 37.20 6.82
N ALA A 101 -29.11 36.26 7.59
CA ALA A 101 -29.65 35.87 8.88
C ALA A 101 -29.49 36.98 9.94
N GLU A 102 -28.36 37.69 9.95
CA GLU A 102 -28.12 38.80 10.87
C GLU A 102 -29.02 39.99 10.57
N GLU A 103 -29.19 40.35 9.29
CA GLU A 103 -30.09 41.42 8.86
C GLU A 103 -31.55 41.12 9.25
N LYS A 104 -32.01 39.87 9.10
CA LYS A 104 -33.34 39.45 9.57
C LYS A 104 -33.48 39.56 11.09
N ARG A 105 -32.45 39.19 11.87
CA ARG A 105 -32.47 39.35 13.34
C ARG A 105 -32.53 40.81 13.77
N LEU A 106 -31.80 41.71 13.10
CA LEU A 106 -31.84 43.15 13.38
C LEU A 106 -33.23 43.74 13.13
N ARG A 107 -33.82 43.48 11.96
CA ARG A 107 -35.19 43.95 11.65
C ARG A 107 -36.22 43.43 12.66
N THR A 108 -36.07 42.19 13.11
CA THR A 108 -37.00 41.60 14.09
C THR A 108 -36.85 42.25 15.46
N ARG A 109 -35.63 42.64 15.87
CA ARG A 109 -35.39 43.40 17.11
C ARG A 109 -35.91 44.84 17.05
N GLU A 110 -35.76 45.52 15.91
CA GLU A 110 -36.34 46.85 15.72
C GLU A 110 -37.86 46.81 15.81
N ILE A 111 -38.48 45.82 15.16
CA ILE A 111 -39.93 45.60 15.23
C ILE A 111 -40.36 45.28 16.69
N GLN A 112 -39.64 44.42 17.41
CA GLN A 112 -39.94 44.12 18.82
C GLN A 112 -39.72 45.34 19.74
N GLY A 113 -38.70 46.15 19.48
CA GLY A 113 -38.44 47.40 20.19
C GLY A 113 -39.56 48.42 20.02
N LEU A 114 -40.20 48.45 18.84
CA LEU A 114 -41.38 49.27 18.55
C LEU A 114 -42.64 48.77 19.27
N PHE A 115 -42.75 47.47 19.59
CA PHE A 115 -43.88 46.91 20.36
C PHE A 115 -43.70 46.99 21.88
N LEU A 116 -42.48 47.21 22.38
CA LEU A 116 -42.16 47.29 23.81
C LEU A 116 -42.38 48.68 24.43
N SER A 117 -42.76 49.70 23.64
CA SER A 117 -43.11 51.04 24.17
C SER A 117 -44.57 51.15 24.65
N GLY A 118 -45.33 50.07 24.67
CA GLY A 118 -46.75 50.05 25.05
C GLY A 118 -47.08 49.03 26.14
N SER A 119 -46.90 49.42 27.41
CA SER A 119 -47.46 48.83 28.64
C SER A 119 -46.88 47.48 29.14
N PRO A 120 -46.71 47.30 30.48
CA PRO A 120 -46.03 46.13 31.04
C PRO A 120 -47.00 44.97 31.22
N ILE A 121 -46.97 44.00 30.30
CA ILE A 121 -47.58 42.68 30.52
C ILE A 121 -46.58 41.86 31.34
N SER A 122 -47.04 41.26 32.44
CA SER A 122 -46.23 40.61 33.49
C SER A 122 -45.48 39.37 32.97
N PHE A 123 -44.34 39.60 32.33
CA PHE A 123 -43.40 38.57 31.85
C PHE A 123 -43.07 37.52 32.94
N ASP A 124 -43.09 37.93 34.21
CA ASP A 124 -42.83 37.07 35.36
C ASP A 124 -43.91 36.00 35.60
N GLN A 125 -45.18 36.27 35.26
CA GLN A 125 -46.28 35.34 35.46
C GLN A 125 -46.31 34.25 34.38
N ASP A 126 -46.06 34.64 33.13
CA ASP A 126 -45.96 33.71 32.00
C ASP A 126 -44.69 32.84 32.07
N LEU A 127 -43.56 33.41 32.55
CA LEU A 127 -42.34 32.63 32.76
C LEU A 127 -42.51 31.57 33.87
N LYS A 128 -43.18 31.92 34.98
CA LYS A 128 -43.50 30.96 36.05
C LYS A 128 -44.45 29.85 35.58
N LYS A 129 -45.40 30.17 34.71
CA LYS A 129 -46.30 29.18 34.10
C LYS A 129 -45.55 28.27 33.13
N PHE A 130 -44.70 28.84 32.28
CA PHE A 130 -43.88 28.09 31.33
C PHE A 130 -42.92 27.12 32.03
N LEU A 131 -42.21 27.55 33.07
CA LEU A 131 -41.30 26.68 33.83
C LEU A 131 -42.03 25.53 34.52
N ARG A 132 -43.26 25.78 35.01
CA ARG A 132 -44.11 24.74 35.62
C ARG A 132 -44.59 23.72 34.58
N ASP A 133 -45.00 24.20 33.40
CA ASP A 133 -45.43 23.36 32.28
C ASP A 133 -44.25 22.54 31.71
N TYR A 134 -43.04 23.11 31.66
CA TYR A 134 -41.80 22.44 31.24
C TYR A 134 -41.38 21.31 32.19
N ALA A 135 -41.44 21.54 33.51
CA ALA A 135 -41.14 20.51 34.49
C ALA A 135 -42.08 19.29 34.39
N ARG A 136 -43.35 19.53 34.02
CA ARG A 136 -44.35 18.48 33.80
C ARG A 136 -44.06 17.66 32.54
N TYR A 137 -43.56 18.31 31.49
CA TYR A 137 -43.13 17.65 30.26
C TYR A 137 -41.91 16.75 30.49
N LEU A 138 -40.95 17.19 31.33
CA LEU A 138 -39.75 16.42 31.65
C LEU A 138 -40.05 15.13 32.43
N GLN A 139 -41.05 15.16 33.31
CA GLN A 139 -41.50 13.97 34.04
C GLN A 139 -42.20 12.95 33.12
N ILE A 140 -43.00 13.42 32.16
CA ILE A 140 -43.69 12.56 31.19
C ILE A 140 -42.70 11.95 30.19
N SER A 141 -41.68 12.71 29.76
CA SER A 141 -40.65 12.19 28.85
C SER A 141 -39.79 11.11 29.52
N ASN A 142 -39.45 11.26 30.80
CA ASN A 142 -38.66 10.27 31.53
C ASN A 142 -39.43 8.96 31.78
N MET A 143 -40.73 9.03 32.12
CA MET A 143 -41.56 7.82 32.26
C MET A 143 -41.69 7.05 30.95
N ARG A 144 -41.86 7.73 29.81
CA ARG A 144 -41.95 7.07 28.50
C ARG A 144 -40.63 6.47 28.03
N PHE A 145 -39.49 7.02 28.49
CA PHE A 145 -38.18 6.49 28.16
C PHE A 145 -37.92 5.17 28.92
N GLU A 146 -38.27 5.11 30.21
CA GLU A 146 -38.20 3.87 30.99
C GLU A 146 -39.16 2.79 30.46
N GLU A 147 -40.37 3.16 30.03
CA GLU A 147 -41.31 2.23 29.37
C GLU A 147 -40.79 1.70 28.02
N ALA A 148 -40.15 2.57 27.22
CA ALA A 148 -39.54 2.18 25.96
C ALA A 148 -38.30 1.28 26.16
N GLU A 149 -37.52 1.53 27.21
CA GLU A 149 -36.39 0.70 27.59
C GLU A 149 -36.83 -0.68 28.10
N ALA A 150 -37.88 -0.74 28.92
CA ALA A 150 -38.50 -1.99 29.36
C ALA A 150 -39.07 -2.81 28.20
N PHE A 151 -39.72 -2.16 27.23
CA PHE A 151 -40.21 -2.81 26.00
C PHE A 151 -39.06 -3.36 25.15
N SER A 152 -37.99 -2.57 24.98
CA SER A 152 -36.80 -2.99 24.23
C SER A 152 -36.08 -4.16 24.91
N ALA A 153 -35.97 -4.16 26.23
CA ALA A 153 -35.41 -5.26 27.01
C ALA A 153 -36.25 -6.55 26.89
N ALA A 154 -37.57 -6.44 26.93
CA ALA A 154 -38.48 -7.58 26.75
C ALA A 154 -38.38 -8.19 25.34
N MET A 155 -38.28 -7.36 24.30
CA MET A 155 -38.06 -7.81 22.92
C MET A 155 -36.71 -8.51 22.74
N MET A 156 -35.63 -7.96 23.31
CA MET A 156 -34.30 -8.58 23.25
C MET A 156 -34.25 -9.94 23.98
N SER A 157 -34.97 -10.08 25.09
CA SER A 157 -35.05 -11.32 25.87
C SER A 157 -35.77 -12.46 25.11
N THR A 158 -36.88 -12.15 24.42
CA THR A 158 -37.65 -13.15 23.64
C THR A 158 -36.94 -13.62 22.36
N ILE A 159 -36.06 -12.80 21.79
CA ILE A 159 -35.22 -13.19 20.65
C ILE A 159 -34.16 -14.20 21.10
N LYS A 160 -33.55 -13.99 22.28
CA LYS A 160 -32.49 -14.87 22.81
C LYS A 160 -32.99 -16.25 23.24
N SER A 161 -34.26 -16.38 23.62
CA SER A 161 -34.86 -17.67 24.02
C SER A 161 -35.38 -18.52 22.85
N LYS A 162 -35.44 -17.98 21.63
CA LYS A 162 -35.84 -18.74 20.41
C LYS A 162 -34.65 -19.26 19.60
N SER A 163 -33.44 -18.88 20.00
CA SER A 163 -32.17 -19.25 19.35
C SER A 163 -31.36 -20.27 20.16
N SER A 164 -32.00 -21.02 21.08
CA SER A 164 -31.42 -22.18 21.78
C SER A 164 -32.33 -23.40 21.66
#